data_AF-A0A821FMS3-F1
#
_entry.id   AF-A0A821FMS3-F1
#
_cell.length_a   1.000
_cell.length_b   1.000
_cell.length_c   1.000
_cell.angle_alpha   90.00
_cell.angle_beta   90.00
_cell.angle_gamma   90.00
#
_symmetry.space_group_name_H-M   'P 1'
#
loop_
_entity.id
_entity.type
_entity.pdbx_description
1 polymer ?
#
loop_
_entity_poly.entity_id
_entity_poly.type
_entity_poly.pdbx_seq_one_letter_code
_entity_poly.pdbx_strand_id
1 'polypeptide(L)'
;MYLLFANVDNNGYTELTTEPLIDSDLLILTTCENVNFTYANISLINQCGQVIESYAPLKLDQLGILTKIRVPRQAFRIQTMLQLSNGIQIQRIEKQLISPTMFTVELTNQPYMLSIGETIQMNYTLKSSISEQVYIHLQIRDTLNLISSNGIEKNLIFTNETSQMDLFTLPRSFQLKSINDMIIFTLSTYNNKTDQFSYENDDIAL
;
A
#
# COMPACT_ATOMS: atom_id res chain seq x y z
N MET A 1 15.40 13.16 -22.53
CA MET A 1 14.05 13.23 -21.93
C MET A 1 13.89 11.96 -21.13
N TYR A 2 13.94 12.04 -19.81
CA TYR A 2 13.94 10.86 -18.95
C TYR A 2 12.51 10.33 -18.82
N LEU A 3 12.31 9.10 -19.32
CA LEU A 3 11.16 8.26 -19.00
C LEU A 3 11.32 7.81 -17.55
N LEU A 4 10.46 8.29 -16.66
CA LEU A 4 10.25 7.66 -15.36
C LEU A 4 9.27 6.51 -15.60
N PHE A 5 9.74 5.28 -15.38
CA PHE A 5 8.92 4.09 -15.51
C PHE A 5 7.79 4.15 -14.49
N ALA A 6 6.56 4.19 -14.99
CA ALA A 6 5.38 3.89 -14.21
C ALA A 6 5.54 2.48 -13.64
N ASN A 7 5.44 2.33 -12.33
CA ASN A 7 5.07 1.05 -11.76
C ASN A 7 3.64 0.79 -12.25
N VAL A 8 3.50 -0.05 -13.28
CA VAL A 8 2.19 -0.48 -13.75
C VAL A 8 1.78 -1.61 -12.82
N ASP A 9 1.25 -1.24 -11.66
CA ASP A 9 0.57 -2.18 -10.79
C ASP A 9 -0.64 -2.72 -11.55
N ASN A 10 -0.53 -3.97 -12.03
CA ASN A 10 -1.59 -4.68 -12.75
C ASN A 10 -2.83 -4.98 -11.88
N ASN A 11 -2.89 -4.48 -10.63
CA ASN A 11 -3.98 -4.69 -9.69
C ASN A 11 -4.78 -3.41 -9.35
N GLY A 12 -4.44 -2.23 -9.90
CA GLY A 12 -5.27 -1.02 -9.76
C GLY A 12 -5.23 -0.31 -8.41
N TYR A 13 -4.34 -0.74 -7.51
CA TYR A 13 -4.00 -0.07 -6.25
C TYR A 13 -2.55 0.39 -6.34
N THR A 14 -2.20 1.51 -5.68
CA THR A 14 -0.80 1.89 -5.42
C THR A 14 -0.68 2.12 -3.93
N GLU A 15 0.38 1.58 -3.38
CA GLU A 15 0.74 1.77 -1.98
C GLU A 15 1.11 3.25 -1.76
N LEU A 16 0.41 3.92 -0.84
CA LEU A 16 0.70 5.31 -0.48
C LEU A 16 1.94 5.40 0.43
N THR A 17 2.13 4.41 1.29
CA THR A 17 3.19 4.34 2.30
C THR A 17 3.46 2.89 2.69
N THR A 18 4.68 2.58 3.11
CA THR A 18 5.03 1.31 3.79
C THR A 18 4.53 1.24 5.25
N GLU A 19 3.74 2.24 5.67
CA GLU A 19 3.14 2.36 6.99
C GLU A 19 1.65 1.97 6.96
N PRO A 20 1.10 1.37 8.03
CA PRO A 20 -0.33 1.10 8.11
C PRO A 20 -1.11 2.41 8.24
N LEU A 21 -2.08 2.62 7.35
CA LEU A 21 -2.74 3.91 7.18
C LEU A 21 -4.15 3.99 7.78
N ILE A 22 -4.78 2.88 8.14
CA ILE A 22 -6.16 2.93 8.66
C ILE A 22 -6.25 3.77 9.94
N ASP A 23 -7.26 4.64 10.04
CA ASP A 23 -7.42 5.53 11.20
C ASP A 23 -6.14 6.36 11.48
N SER A 24 -5.40 6.74 10.43
CA SER A 24 -4.30 7.68 10.50
C SER A 24 -4.70 9.04 9.91
N ASP A 25 -3.94 10.07 10.23
CA ASP A 25 -4.12 11.39 9.64
C ASP A 25 -3.09 11.60 8.53
N LEU A 26 -3.55 11.93 7.32
CA LEU A 26 -2.68 12.23 6.18
C LEU A 26 -2.80 13.69 5.76
N LEU A 27 -1.68 14.27 5.33
CA LEU A 27 -1.64 15.57 4.68
C LEU A 27 -1.64 15.39 3.16
N ILE A 28 -2.69 15.89 2.52
CA ILE A 28 -2.80 15.95 1.07
C ILE A 28 -2.44 17.36 0.61
N LEU A 29 -1.37 17.45 -0.18
CA LEU A 29 -1.04 18.66 -0.94
C LEU A 29 -1.56 18.51 -2.37
N THR A 30 -2.57 19.30 -2.73
CA THR A 30 -3.02 19.43 -4.12
C THR A 30 -2.45 20.72 -4.70
N THR A 31 -1.54 20.61 -5.66
CA THR A 31 -0.98 21.78 -6.35
C THR A 31 -1.93 22.28 -7.44
N CYS A 32 -2.11 23.59 -7.52
CA CYS A 32 -3.02 24.26 -8.44
C CYS A 32 -2.30 25.45 -9.09
N GLU A 33 -1.36 25.16 -10.00
CA GLU A 33 -0.64 26.24 -10.67
C GLU A 33 -1.56 26.98 -11.66
N ASN A 34 -1.49 28.32 -11.63
CA ASN A 34 -2.22 29.21 -12.55
C ASN A 34 -3.76 29.12 -12.45
N VAL A 35 -4.30 28.68 -11.31
CA VAL A 35 -5.74 28.62 -11.06
C VAL A 35 -6.13 29.60 -9.96
N ASN A 36 -6.99 30.57 -10.28
CA ASN A 36 -7.60 31.46 -9.28
C ASN A 36 -8.94 30.89 -8.82
N PHE A 37 -8.96 30.29 -7.64
CA PHE A 37 -10.15 29.67 -7.06
C PHE A 37 -10.59 30.39 -5.78
N THR A 38 -11.90 30.44 -5.55
CA THR A 38 -12.55 31.05 -4.38
C THR A 38 -12.95 30.03 -3.34
N TYR A 39 -13.02 28.76 -3.72
CA TYR A 39 -13.37 27.66 -2.85
C TYR A 39 -12.65 26.39 -3.31
N ALA A 40 -12.25 25.58 -2.34
CA ALA A 40 -11.67 24.26 -2.55
C ALA A 40 -12.17 23.29 -1.50
N ASN A 41 -12.37 22.05 -1.90
CA ASN A 41 -12.74 20.95 -1.02
C ASN A 41 -12.03 19.67 -1.48
N ILE A 42 -11.60 18.87 -0.51
CA ILE A 42 -11.13 17.51 -0.75
C ILE A 42 -12.17 16.55 -0.20
N SER A 43 -12.66 15.65 -1.04
CA SER A 43 -13.57 14.58 -0.64
C SER A 43 -12.89 13.23 -0.81
N LEU A 44 -13.15 12.32 0.13
CA LEU A 44 -12.86 10.91 -0.05
C LEU A 44 -14.09 10.27 -0.66
N ILE A 45 -13.91 9.55 -1.76
CA ILE A 45 -15.00 8.88 -2.48
C ILE A 45 -14.72 7.38 -2.58
N ASN A 46 -15.76 6.56 -2.62
CA ASN A 46 -15.59 5.13 -2.84
C ASN A 46 -15.38 4.79 -4.34
N GLN A 47 -15.21 3.50 -4.65
CA GLN A 47 -15.04 3.02 -6.03
C GLN A 47 -16.19 3.38 -6.98
N CYS A 48 -17.40 3.61 -6.44
CA CYS A 48 -18.59 4.01 -7.19
C CYS A 48 -18.75 5.53 -7.33
N GLY A 49 -17.83 6.32 -6.75
CA GLY A 49 -17.87 7.78 -6.75
C GLY A 49 -18.78 8.40 -5.68
N GLN A 50 -19.27 7.62 -4.72
CA GLN A 50 -20.05 8.17 -3.60
C GLN A 50 -19.12 8.80 -2.58
N VAL A 51 -19.47 9.98 -2.09
CA VAL A 51 -18.71 10.69 -1.06
C VAL A 51 -18.81 9.93 0.26
N ILE A 52 -17.65 9.55 0.79
CA ILE A 52 -17.45 8.98 2.11
C ILE A 52 -17.38 10.11 3.12
N GLU A 53 -16.52 11.10 2.86
CA GLU A 53 -16.28 12.23 3.74
C GLU A 53 -15.73 13.42 2.94
N SER A 54 -15.87 14.65 3.47
CA SER A 54 -15.35 15.87 2.86
C SER A 54 -14.60 16.71 3.88
N TYR A 55 -13.55 17.38 3.42
CA TYR A 55 -12.56 18.04 4.23
C TYR A 55 -12.30 19.44 3.71
N ALA A 56 -12.44 20.42 4.60
CA ALA A 56 -12.04 21.79 4.31
C ALA A 56 -10.50 21.90 4.30
N PRO A 57 -9.93 22.73 3.42
CA PRO A 57 -8.50 23.03 3.43
C PRO A 57 -8.01 23.57 4.78
N LEU A 58 -6.85 23.10 5.23
CA LEU A 58 -6.11 23.73 6.33
C LEU A 58 -5.42 25.01 5.87
N LYS A 59 -4.86 24.97 4.66
CA LYS A 59 -4.21 26.10 4.03
C LYS A 59 -4.59 26.14 2.55
N LEU A 60 -4.80 27.35 2.08
CA LEU A 60 -5.17 27.64 0.71
C LEU A 60 -4.32 28.82 0.25
N ASP A 61 -3.51 28.60 -0.79
CA ASP A 61 -2.72 29.64 -1.42
C ASP A 61 -2.72 29.48 -2.94
N GLN A 62 -2.01 30.36 -3.64
CA GLN A 62 -1.97 30.37 -5.11
C GLN A 62 -1.20 29.18 -5.71
N LEU A 63 -0.46 28.43 -4.90
CA LEU A 63 0.30 27.25 -5.33
C LEU A 63 -0.49 25.97 -5.10
N GLY A 64 -1.44 25.97 -4.17
CA GLY A 64 -2.28 24.83 -3.94
C GLY A 64 -3.06 24.84 -2.63
N ILE A 65 -3.46 23.64 -2.25
CA ILE A 65 -4.36 23.35 -1.14
C ILE A 65 -3.69 22.29 -0.29
N LEU A 66 -3.52 22.58 0.99
CA LEU A 66 -3.11 21.60 1.98
C LEU A 66 -4.33 21.20 2.80
N THR A 67 -4.66 19.92 2.81
CA THR A 67 -5.80 19.38 3.56
C THR A 67 -5.35 18.22 4.43
N LYS A 68 -5.82 18.19 5.67
CA LYS A 68 -5.63 17.05 6.56
C LYS A 68 -6.86 16.16 6.47
N ILE A 69 -6.67 14.90 6.13
CA ILE A 69 -7.72 13.89 6.06
C ILE A 69 -7.56 12.86 7.16
N ARG A 70 -8.66 12.20 7.52
CA ARG A 70 -8.67 10.97 8.30
C ARG A 70 -8.82 9.79 7.34
N VAL A 71 -7.89 8.85 7.35
CA VAL A 71 -7.97 7.68 6.48
C VAL A 71 -9.11 6.78 6.95
N PRO A 72 -10.10 6.47 6.10
CA PRO A 72 -11.25 5.66 6.47
C PRO A 72 -10.88 4.18 6.57
N ARG A 73 -11.79 3.36 7.12
CA ARG A 73 -11.66 1.90 7.19
C ARG A 73 -12.07 1.15 5.91
N GLN A 74 -12.19 1.86 4.80
CA GLN A 74 -12.63 1.30 3.53
C GLN A 74 -11.84 1.93 2.38
N ALA A 75 -11.73 1.21 1.26
CA ALA A 75 -11.04 1.71 0.09
C ALA A 75 -11.64 3.04 -0.41
N PHE A 76 -10.77 3.98 -0.79
CA PHE A 76 -11.17 5.32 -1.16
C PHE A 76 -10.32 5.89 -2.31
N ARG A 77 -10.86 6.90 -2.99
CA ARG A 77 -10.15 7.79 -3.92
C ARG A 77 -10.23 9.20 -3.40
N ILE A 78 -9.26 10.01 -3.81
CA ILE A 78 -9.24 11.44 -3.50
C ILE A 78 -9.94 12.19 -4.63
N GLN A 79 -10.90 13.02 -4.27
CA GLN A 79 -11.55 13.97 -5.17
C GLN A 79 -11.24 15.39 -4.72
N THR A 80 -10.75 16.21 -5.64
CA THR A 80 -10.60 17.65 -5.45
C THR A 80 -11.69 18.37 -6.23
N MET A 81 -12.41 19.26 -5.55
CA MET A 81 -13.36 20.17 -6.15
C MET A 81 -12.89 21.61 -5.93
N LEU A 82 -12.75 22.37 -7.01
CA LEU A 82 -12.41 23.79 -7.00
C LEU A 82 -13.57 24.59 -7.60
N GLN A 83 -13.87 25.74 -7.01
CA GLN A 83 -14.72 26.74 -7.65
C GLN A 83 -13.87 27.96 -8.00
N LEU A 84 -13.86 28.31 -9.29
CA LEU A 84 -13.17 29.48 -9.81
C LEU A 84 -13.95 30.76 -9.50
N SER A 85 -13.26 31.90 -9.57
CA SER A 85 -13.87 33.22 -9.35
C SER A 85 -14.99 33.57 -10.34
N ASN A 86 -14.99 32.95 -11.53
CA ASN A 86 -16.05 33.09 -12.53
C ASN A 86 -17.22 32.10 -12.33
N GLY A 87 -17.22 31.35 -11.23
CA GLY A 87 -18.26 30.37 -10.90
C GLY A 87 -18.09 28.99 -11.53
N ILE A 88 -17.11 28.79 -12.41
CA ILE A 88 -16.81 27.48 -12.99
C ILE A 88 -16.32 26.52 -11.91
N GLN A 89 -16.81 25.29 -11.94
CA GLN A 89 -16.33 24.22 -11.06
C GLN A 89 -15.37 23.31 -11.83
N ILE A 90 -14.23 23.01 -11.21
CA ILE A 90 -13.27 22.02 -11.68
C ILE A 90 -13.30 20.85 -10.71
N GLN A 91 -13.46 19.64 -11.24
CA GLN A 91 -13.39 18.41 -10.48
C GLN A 91 -12.23 17.57 -10.99
N ARG A 92 -11.40 17.09 -10.08
CA ARG A 92 -10.35 16.10 -10.34
C ARG A 92 -10.58 14.93 -9.40
N ILE A 93 -10.55 13.72 -9.97
CA ILE A 93 -10.60 12.47 -9.20
C ILE A 93 -9.31 11.73 -9.49
N GLU A 94 -8.57 11.38 -8.44
CA GLU A 94 -7.41 10.53 -8.59
C GLU A 94 -7.86 9.15 -9.08
N LYS A 95 -7.21 8.66 -10.14
CA LYS A 95 -7.62 7.41 -10.81
C LYS A 95 -7.49 6.19 -9.91
N GLN A 96 -6.54 6.27 -9.00
CA GLN A 96 -6.06 5.15 -8.23
C GLN A 96 -6.94 4.96 -6.98
N LEU A 97 -7.39 3.73 -6.78
CA LEU A 97 -8.07 3.34 -5.55
C LEU A 97 -7.01 3.09 -4.47
N ILE A 98 -7.21 3.65 -3.30
CA ILE A 98 -6.33 3.49 -2.15
C ILE A 98 -7.00 2.49 -1.22
N SER A 99 -6.29 1.42 -0.88
CA SER A 99 -6.71 0.50 0.17
C SER A 99 -6.02 0.89 1.48
N PRO A 100 -6.75 1.31 2.52
CA PRO A 100 -6.16 1.58 3.82
C PRO A 100 -5.75 0.25 4.47
N THR A 101 -4.45 0.07 4.72
CA THR A 101 -3.93 -1.15 5.33
C THR A 101 -3.89 -1.00 6.85
N MET A 102 -4.29 -2.07 7.55
CA MET A 102 -4.14 -2.19 9.00
C MET A 102 -2.73 -2.67 9.39
N PHE A 103 -2.11 -3.42 8.48
CA PHE A 103 -0.77 -3.98 8.63
C PHE A 103 0.04 -3.74 7.38
N THR A 104 1.34 -3.56 7.54
CA THR A 104 2.28 -3.53 6.42
C THR A 104 3.43 -4.48 6.65
N VAL A 105 3.96 -5.00 5.55
CA VAL A 105 5.25 -5.69 5.49
C VAL A 105 6.20 -4.73 4.79
N GLU A 106 7.40 -4.57 5.32
CA GLU A 106 8.48 -3.86 4.65
C GLU A 106 9.67 -4.80 4.53
N LEU A 107 10.09 -5.12 3.31
CA LEU A 107 11.29 -5.92 3.09
C LEU A 107 12.54 -5.04 3.25
N THR A 108 13.33 -5.31 4.29
CA THR A 108 14.49 -4.47 4.64
C THR A 108 15.77 -4.83 3.88
N ASN A 109 15.83 -6.03 3.28
CA ASN A 109 16.97 -6.48 2.50
C ASN A 109 16.53 -7.30 1.27
N GLN A 110 16.02 -6.60 0.27
CA GLN A 110 15.67 -7.22 -1.01
C GLN A 110 16.91 -7.82 -1.68
N PRO A 111 16.93 -9.15 -1.94
CA PRO A 111 18.07 -9.78 -2.59
C PRO A 111 18.00 -9.56 -4.12
N TYR A 112 18.94 -8.80 -4.68
CA TYR A 112 18.92 -8.39 -6.10
C TYR A 112 19.51 -9.43 -7.08
N MET A 113 20.34 -10.36 -6.60
CA MET A 113 20.97 -11.39 -7.42
C MET A 113 21.02 -12.67 -6.60
N LEU A 114 20.59 -13.78 -7.20
CA LEU A 114 20.52 -15.06 -6.52
C LEU A 114 21.33 -16.12 -7.27
N SER A 115 22.18 -16.85 -6.55
CA SER A 115 22.91 -17.99 -7.11
C SER A 115 22.27 -19.31 -6.70
N ILE A 116 22.30 -20.30 -7.60
CA ILE A 116 21.82 -21.65 -7.31
C ILE A 116 22.60 -22.25 -6.14
N GLY A 117 21.88 -22.77 -5.14
CA GLY A 117 22.48 -23.37 -3.93
C GLY A 117 22.96 -22.36 -2.91
N GLU A 118 22.73 -21.06 -3.12
CA GLU A 118 22.94 -20.01 -2.14
C GLU A 118 21.80 -20.02 -1.10
N THR A 119 22.15 -19.74 0.15
CA THR A 119 21.18 -19.49 1.22
C THR A 119 20.96 -17.99 1.31
N ILE A 120 19.72 -17.57 1.13
CA ILE A 120 19.30 -16.18 1.12
C ILE A 120 18.64 -15.87 2.45
N GLN A 121 18.94 -14.68 2.96
CA GLN A 121 18.30 -14.12 4.14
C GLN A 121 17.30 -13.05 3.72
N MET A 122 16.03 -13.24 4.07
CA MET A 122 14.96 -12.25 3.97
C MET A 122 14.64 -11.72 5.35
N ASN A 123 14.86 -10.43 5.54
CA ASN A 123 14.51 -9.67 6.71
C ASN A 123 13.35 -8.76 6.34
N TYR A 124 12.24 -8.91 7.04
CA TYR A 124 11.08 -8.07 6.85
C TYR A 124 10.59 -7.53 8.19
N THR A 125 10.08 -6.32 8.16
CA THR A 125 9.48 -5.66 9.30
C THR A 125 7.98 -5.63 9.11
N LEU A 126 7.26 -6.11 10.10
CA LEU A 126 5.81 -6.07 10.16
C LEU A 126 5.40 -4.91 11.06
N LYS A 127 4.52 -4.05 10.58
CA LYS A 127 3.98 -2.90 11.33
C LYS A 127 2.46 -3.02 11.45
N SER A 128 1.93 -2.54 12.57
CA SER A 128 0.49 -2.54 12.90
C SER A 128 0.08 -1.14 13.32
N SER A 129 -1.07 -0.66 12.83
CA SER A 129 -1.69 0.56 13.36
C SER A 129 -2.45 0.33 14.67
N ILE A 130 -2.66 -0.93 15.04
CA ILE A 130 -3.32 -1.34 16.29
C ILE A 130 -2.26 -1.45 17.39
N SER A 131 -2.55 -0.87 18.56
CA SER A 131 -1.69 -0.90 19.76
C SER A 131 -1.84 -2.16 20.62
N GLU A 132 -2.82 -3.01 20.32
CA GLU A 132 -3.07 -4.29 20.99
C GLU A 132 -2.28 -5.44 20.35
N GLN A 133 -2.25 -6.59 21.03
CA GLN A 133 -1.62 -7.79 20.48
C GLN A 133 -2.46 -8.36 19.34
N VAL A 134 -1.85 -8.48 18.17
CA VAL A 134 -2.49 -8.95 16.94
C VAL A 134 -1.98 -10.34 16.60
N TYR A 135 -2.91 -11.21 16.18
CA TYR A 135 -2.61 -12.51 15.61
C TYR A 135 -2.80 -12.46 14.08
N ILE A 136 -1.73 -12.73 13.33
CA ILE A 136 -1.77 -12.74 11.87
C ILE A 136 -1.26 -14.07 11.32
N HIS A 137 -1.73 -14.38 10.11
CA HIS A 137 -1.16 -15.43 9.28
C HIS A 137 -0.41 -14.77 8.11
N LEU A 138 0.91 -14.83 8.17
CA LEU A 138 1.81 -14.36 7.13
C LEU A 138 2.06 -15.47 6.13
N GLN A 139 1.91 -15.14 4.84
CA GLN A 139 2.28 -16.03 3.76
C GLN A 139 3.21 -15.33 2.76
N ILE A 140 4.41 -15.88 2.60
CA ILE A 140 5.39 -15.45 1.60
C ILE A 140 5.25 -16.37 0.40
N ARG A 141 4.70 -15.87 -0.71
CA ARG A 141 4.54 -16.63 -1.94
C ARG A 141 5.55 -16.18 -2.96
N ASP A 142 6.12 -17.15 -3.65
CA ASP A 142 6.94 -16.88 -4.81
C ASP A 142 6.15 -17.31 -6.06
N THR A 143 6.01 -16.40 -7.02
CA THR A 143 5.32 -16.68 -8.29
C THR A 143 6.00 -17.79 -9.10
N LEU A 144 7.26 -18.11 -8.77
CA LEU A 144 8.11 -19.07 -9.45
C LEU A 144 8.36 -20.32 -8.61
N ASN A 145 7.88 -20.37 -7.37
CA ASN A 145 8.11 -21.47 -6.43
C ASN A 145 9.59 -21.77 -6.11
N LEU A 146 10.46 -20.75 -6.09
CA LEU A 146 11.88 -20.88 -5.73
C LEU A 146 12.08 -21.17 -4.23
N ILE A 147 11.19 -20.66 -3.38
CA ILE A 147 11.26 -20.84 -1.92
C ILE A 147 10.71 -22.22 -1.53
N SER A 148 9.48 -22.51 -1.95
CA SER A 148 8.78 -23.79 -1.77
C SER A 148 7.57 -23.82 -2.71
N SER A 149 7.02 -25.01 -3.02
CA SER A 149 5.83 -25.14 -3.88
C SER A 149 4.58 -24.46 -3.31
N ASN A 150 4.58 -24.14 -2.01
CA ASN A 150 3.44 -23.53 -1.29
C ASN A 150 3.82 -22.20 -0.60
N GLY A 151 5.06 -21.71 -0.79
CA GLY A 151 5.60 -20.55 -0.05
C GLY A 151 6.02 -20.86 1.38
N ILE A 152 6.24 -19.81 2.18
CA ILE A 152 6.45 -19.88 3.63
C ILE A 152 5.17 -19.39 4.30
N GLU A 153 4.63 -20.17 5.23
CA GLU A 153 3.44 -19.81 6.01
C GLU A 153 3.79 -19.77 7.50
N LYS A 154 3.35 -18.71 8.19
CA LYS A 154 3.64 -18.52 9.61
C LYS A 154 2.48 -17.85 10.32
N ASN A 155 2.24 -18.30 11.54
CA ASN A 155 1.37 -17.60 12.48
C ASN A 155 2.24 -16.72 13.39
N LEU A 156 1.97 -15.42 13.40
CA LEU A 156 2.75 -14.44 14.15
C LEU A 156 1.86 -13.67 15.12
N ILE A 157 2.46 -13.30 16.25
CA ILE A 157 1.83 -12.49 17.28
C ILE A 157 2.73 -11.29 17.58
N PHE A 158 2.21 -10.08 17.41
CA PHE A 158 2.95 -8.84 17.63
C PHE A 158 2.03 -7.69 18.03
N THR A 159 2.57 -6.60 18.61
CA THR A 159 1.77 -5.49 19.18
C THR A 159 1.94 -4.15 18.48
N ASN A 160 3.05 -3.93 17.75
CA ASN A 160 3.28 -2.67 17.06
C ASN A 160 4.18 -2.92 15.85
N GLU A 161 5.45 -3.21 16.13
CA GLU A 161 6.45 -3.52 15.11
C GLU A 161 7.21 -4.78 15.51
N THR A 162 7.45 -5.67 14.54
CA THR A 162 8.37 -6.80 14.73
C THR A 162 9.21 -7.02 13.48
N SER A 163 10.51 -7.16 13.66
CA SER A 163 11.41 -7.61 12.60
C SER A 163 11.53 -9.13 12.67
N GLN A 164 11.38 -9.77 11.52
CA GLN A 164 11.49 -11.21 11.34
C GLN A 164 12.58 -11.51 10.32
N MET A 165 13.16 -12.69 10.45
CA MET A 165 14.15 -13.23 9.52
C MET A 165 13.69 -14.60 9.03
N ASP A 166 13.75 -14.78 7.72
CA ASP A 166 13.60 -16.07 7.07
C ASP A 166 14.83 -16.40 6.23
N LEU A 167 15.24 -17.67 6.30
CA LEU A 167 16.31 -18.22 5.48
C LEU A 167 15.69 -19.23 4.52
N PHE A 168 16.05 -19.12 3.24
CA PHE A 168 15.68 -20.10 2.24
C PHE A 168 16.86 -20.38 1.33
N THR A 169 16.97 -21.62 0.87
CA THR A 169 18.06 -22.06 0.00
C THR A 169 17.49 -22.36 -1.37
N LEU A 170 18.04 -21.74 -2.41
CA LEU A 170 17.61 -22.03 -3.77
C LEU A 170 17.99 -23.47 -4.16
N PRO A 171 17.02 -24.32 -4.52
CA PRO A 171 17.29 -25.71 -4.85
C PRO A 171 18.15 -25.81 -6.11
N ARG A 172 19.12 -26.73 -6.10
CA ARG A 172 20.08 -26.92 -7.20
C ARG A 172 19.47 -27.35 -8.54
N SER A 173 18.22 -27.79 -8.52
CA SER A 173 17.47 -28.23 -9.70
C SER A 173 16.77 -27.10 -10.45
N PHE A 174 16.87 -25.85 -9.99
CA PHE A 174 16.13 -24.73 -10.56
C PHE A 174 16.91 -24.07 -11.71
N GLN A 175 16.27 -23.92 -12.88
CA GLN A 175 16.76 -23.08 -13.97
C GLN A 175 15.93 -21.79 -13.98
N LEU A 176 16.55 -20.66 -13.62
CA LEU A 176 15.97 -19.33 -13.78
C LEU A 176 15.66 -19.12 -15.27
N LYS A 177 14.37 -18.99 -15.61
CA LYS A 177 13.93 -18.80 -17.00
C LYS A 177 13.85 -17.31 -17.40
N SER A 178 13.93 -16.40 -16.44
CA SER A 178 13.80 -14.95 -16.67
C SER A 178 14.43 -14.17 -15.50
N ILE A 179 14.75 -12.88 -15.73
CA ILE A 179 15.35 -11.94 -14.76
C ILE A 179 14.25 -11.04 -14.14
N ASN A 180 12.98 -11.21 -14.55
CA ASN A 180 11.85 -10.36 -14.15
C ASN A 180 10.92 -11.08 -13.15
N ASP A 181 11.53 -11.76 -12.20
CA ASP A 181 10.95 -12.86 -11.46
C ASP A 181 10.56 -12.35 -10.05
N MET A 182 9.26 -12.24 -9.74
CA MET A 182 8.75 -11.47 -8.59
C MET A 182 8.31 -12.34 -7.39
N ILE A 183 8.65 -11.92 -6.18
CA ILE A 183 8.17 -12.50 -4.91
C ILE A 183 7.03 -11.63 -4.37
N ILE A 184 5.93 -12.26 -3.96
CA ILE A 184 4.74 -11.59 -3.42
C ILE A 184 4.57 -11.93 -1.94
N PHE A 185 4.56 -10.91 -1.09
CA PHE A 185 4.31 -11.03 0.34
C PHE A 185 2.84 -10.74 0.59
N THR A 186 2.13 -11.73 1.15
CA THR A 186 0.70 -11.59 1.45
C THR A 186 0.48 -11.67 2.95
N LEU A 187 -0.23 -10.68 3.49
CA LEU A 187 -0.66 -10.68 4.88
C LEU A 187 -2.15 -10.96 4.98
N SER A 188 -2.50 -11.88 5.87
CA SER A 188 -3.89 -12.11 6.25
C SER A 188 -4.09 -12.04 7.76
N THR A 189 -5.20 -11.44 8.15
CA THR A 189 -5.72 -11.54 9.51
C THR A 189 -6.62 -12.75 9.62
N TYR A 190 -6.52 -13.45 10.75
CA TYR A 190 -7.42 -14.55 11.06
C TYR A 190 -8.47 -14.10 12.07
N ASN A 191 -9.74 -14.13 11.68
CA ASN A 191 -10.84 -13.88 12.59
C ASN A 191 -11.32 -15.20 13.20
N ASN A 192 -10.91 -15.43 14.44
CA ASN A 192 -11.26 -16.58 15.27
C ASN A 192 -12.76 -16.71 15.58
N LYS A 193 -13.58 -15.66 15.40
CA LYS A 193 -15.04 -15.75 15.55
C LYS A 193 -15.74 -16.28 14.31
N THR A 194 -15.18 -16.03 13.13
CA THR A 194 -15.78 -16.39 11.83
C THR A 194 -15.03 -17.52 11.13
N ASP A 195 -13.87 -17.93 11.66
CA ASP A 195 -12.96 -18.90 11.04
C ASP A 195 -12.60 -18.54 9.60
N GLN A 196 -12.40 -17.24 9.36
CA GLN A 196 -12.13 -16.68 8.03
C GLN A 196 -10.86 -15.82 8.05
N PHE A 197 -10.14 -15.88 6.93
CA PHE A 197 -9.01 -15.01 6.65
C PHE A 197 -9.46 -13.78 5.87
N SER A 198 -8.97 -12.60 6.26
CA SER A 198 -9.06 -11.36 5.49
C SER A 198 -7.66 -10.93 5.06
N TYR A 199 -7.47 -10.66 3.77
CA TYR A 199 -6.19 -10.26 3.21
C TYR A 199 -6.05 -8.74 3.23
N GLU A 200 -4.92 -8.25 3.74
CA GLU A 200 -4.73 -6.83 4.05
C GLU A 200 -3.66 -6.16 3.18
N ASN A 201 -2.68 -6.91 2.64
CA ASN A 201 -1.66 -6.36 1.73
C ASN A 201 -1.00 -7.45 0.88
N ASP A 202 -0.69 -7.13 -0.38
CA ASP A 202 0.13 -7.90 -1.32
C ASP A 202 1.31 -7.01 -1.75
N ASP A 203 2.45 -7.08 -1.04
CA ASP A 203 3.67 -6.34 -1.41
C ASP A 203 4.50 -7.17 -2.41
N ILE A 204 5.18 -6.51 -3.36
CA ILE A 204 5.91 -7.14 -4.47
C ILE A 204 7.39 -6.77 -4.39
N ALA A 205 8.25 -7.77 -4.21
CA ALA A 205 9.69 -7.63 -4.42
C ALA A 205 10.06 -8.10 -5.84
N LEU A 206 10.77 -7.23 -6.57
CA LEU A 206 11.36 -7.47 -7.89
C LEU A 206 12.75 -8.13 -7.83
#